data_AF-A0A2H0PJL4-F1
#
_entry.id   AF-A0A2H0PJL4-F1
#
_cell.length_a   1.000
_cell.length_b   1.000
_cell.length_c   1.000
_cell.angle_alpha   90.00
_cell.angle_beta   90.00
_cell.angle_gamma   90.00
#
_symmetry.space_group_name_H-M   'P 1'
#
loop_
_entity.id
_entity.type
_entity.pdbx_description
1 polymer ?
#
loop_
_entity_poly.entity_id
_entity_poly.type
_entity_poly.pdbx_seq_one_letter_code
_entity_poly.pdbx_strand_id
1 'polypeptide(L)'
;MGTLEILFIFMVQTQLGPQKVEVPAHSRLELQSEEDELVFDTIELHEGSELSLPEFKSIHILNLIAKDGARISIANQSSGSDAESGVDGGNGAQVTFFVRHLAGNVVIEARGGDGSDGRDGRSGQQGTDGIKGQDAPHISIPFFGFRLFNFFFGNGQRGQSGATGEDGENGEDGGRGGDGGQVRVYYQSKEEFSDIVVDVSAGQAGVGGRAGMGGLGGNGGIGGRGSSRGPQGFMGANGKNGRPGRPGVPGTPGDVSIYQVDRKLYDCLLKFELVGGDPSDHQSEEWAQCVHS
;
A
#
# COMPACT_ATOMS: atom_id res chain seq x y z
N MET A 1 -12.40 18.89 -21.17
CA MET A 1 -11.63 18.28 -22.26
C MET A 1 -10.96 17.06 -21.66
N GLY A 2 -11.42 15.86 -22.01
CA GLY A 2 -10.82 14.62 -21.49
C GLY A 2 -9.53 14.35 -22.24
N THR A 3 -8.41 14.28 -21.53
CA THR A 3 -7.14 13.78 -22.06
C THR A 3 -7.30 12.30 -22.37
N LEU A 4 -7.09 11.94 -23.64
CA LEU A 4 -7.14 10.57 -24.13
C LEU A 4 -5.75 9.98 -23.85
N GLU A 5 -5.58 9.27 -22.75
CA GLU A 5 -4.34 8.52 -22.48
C GLU A 5 -4.30 7.31 -23.42
N ILE A 6 -3.35 7.33 -24.36
CA ILE A 6 -3.07 6.18 -25.22
C ILE A 6 -1.89 5.43 -24.58
N LEU A 7 -2.18 4.25 -24.06
CA LEU A 7 -1.18 3.34 -23.50
C LEU A 7 -0.69 2.37 -24.58
N PHE A 8 0.61 2.39 -24.85
CA PHE A 8 1.29 1.38 -25.66
C PHE A 8 2.12 0.48 -24.74
N ILE A 9 1.93 -0.83 -24.85
CA ILE A 9 2.75 -1.83 -24.15
C ILE A 9 3.70 -2.43 -25.19
N PHE A 10 5.00 -2.24 -24.99
CA PHE A 10 6.03 -2.83 -25.83
C PHE A 10 6.82 -3.86 -25.04
N MET A 11 6.76 -5.11 -25.51
CA MET A 11 7.59 -6.19 -24.98
C MET A 11 8.95 -6.13 -25.69
N VAL A 12 10.01 -5.82 -24.93
CA VAL A 12 11.36 -5.74 -25.48
C VAL A 12 11.96 -7.14 -25.49
N GLN A 13 11.94 -7.81 -26.65
CA GLN A 13 12.79 -8.99 -26.86
C GLN A 13 14.17 -8.51 -27.31
N THR A 14 15.22 -8.94 -26.61
CA THR A 14 16.63 -8.64 -26.92
C THR A 14 17.05 -9.30 -28.25
N GLN A 15 16.60 -8.73 -29.36
CA GLN A 15 17.31 -8.87 -30.62
C GLN A 15 18.39 -7.78 -30.66
N LEU A 16 19.64 -8.24 -30.76
CA LEU A 16 20.86 -7.47 -30.97
C LEU A 16 20.66 -6.45 -32.11
N GLY A 17 20.24 -5.24 -31.76
CA GLY A 17 20.04 -4.14 -32.69
C GLY A 17 19.79 -2.84 -31.92
N PRO A 18 20.22 -1.69 -32.46
CA PRO A 18 20.05 -0.40 -31.81
C PRO A 18 18.57 -0.07 -31.62
N GLN A 19 18.12 0.00 -30.38
CA GLN A 19 16.73 0.32 -30.05
C GLN A 19 16.57 1.84 -30.02
N LYS A 20 15.95 2.39 -31.07
CA LYS A 20 15.33 3.72 -31.02
C LYS A 20 13.98 3.57 -30.35
N VAL A 21 13.78 4.29 -29.25
CA VAL A 21 12.48 4.44 -28.59
C VAL A 21 11.99 5.85 -28.83
N GLU A 22 10.75 5.98 -29.26
CA GLU A 22 10.09 7.27 -29.47
C GLU A 22 8.75 7.23 -28.74
N VAL A 23 8.56 8.18 -27.81
CA VAL A 23 7.32 8.33 -27.05
C VAL A 23 6.62 9.60 -27.52
N PRO A 24 5.49 9.48 -28.24
CA PRO A 24 4.74 10.63 -28.75
C PRO A 24 4.27 11.59 -27.66
N ALA A 25 3.99 12.83 -28.05
CA ALA A 25 3.55 13.87 -27.12
C ALA A 25 2.30 13.44 -26.34
N HIS A 26 2.30 13.72 -25.04
CA HIS A 26 1.20 13.38 -24.11
C HIS A 26 0.79 11.90 -24.12
N SER A 27 1.72 11.00 -24.44
CA SER A 27 1.48 9.56 -24.42
C SER A 27 2.39 8.86 -23.42
N ARG A 28 1.98 7.66 -23.01
CA ARG A 28 2.73 6.80 -22.10
C ARG A 28 3.14 5.53 -22.82
N LEU A 29 4.44 5.23 -22.77
CA LEU A 29 4.99 3.96 -23.24
C LEU A 29 5.45 3.15 -22.03
N GLU A 30 4.88 1.97 -21.86
CA GLU A 30 5.34 1.01 -20.85
C GLU A 30 6.21 -0.04 -21.54
N LEU A 31 7.47 -0.11 -21.10
CA LEU A 31 8.36 -1.19 -21.51
C LEU A 31 8.22 -2.35 -20.54
N GLN A 32 8.32 -3.57 -21.06
CA GLN A 32 8.42 -4.76 -20.23
C GLN A 32 9.62 -5.58 -20.70
N SER A 33 10.46 -5.98 -19.76
CA SER A 33 11.66 -6.79 -19.98
C SER A 33 11.93 -7.62 -18.72
N GLU A 34 12.46 -8.83 -18.91
CA GLU A 34 12.94 -9.71 -17.83
C GLU A 34 14.46 -9.55 -17.60
N GLU A 35 15.12 -8.72 -18.39
CA GLU A 35 16.56 -8.45 -18.29
C GLU A 35 16.84 -7.43 -17.18
N ASP A 36 17.98 -7.55 -16.51
CA ASP A 36 18.43 -6.59 -15.50
C ASP A 36 19.00 -5.30 -16.10
N GLU A 37 19.32 -5.31 -17.40
CA GLU A 37 19.97 -4.21 -18.12
C GLU A 37 19.22 -3.84 -19.41
N LEU A 38 19.15 -2.55 -19.70
CA LEU A 38 18.61 -2.03 -20.96
C LEU A 38 19.60 -1.17 -21.70
N VAL A 39 19.65 -1.32 -23.04
CA VAL A 39 20.52 -0.53 -23.90
C VAL A 39 19.71 0.11 -25.03
N PHE A 40 19.80 1.44 -25.10
CA PHE A 40 19.12 2.27 -26.09
C PHE A 40 20.12 3.14 -26.85
N ASP A 41 19.94 3.18 -28.18
CA ASP A 41 20.69 4.08 -29.03
C ASP A 41 20.16 5.50 -28.97
N THR A 42 18.83 5.63 -28.95
CA THR A 42 18.16 6.92 -28.83
C THR A 42 16.83 6.73 -28.14
N ILE A 43 16.60 7.52 -27.09
CA ILE A 43 15.27 7.72 -26.51
C ILE A 43 14.85 9.14 -26.86
N GLU A 44 13.72 9.25 -27.55
CA GLU A 44 13.11 10.51 -27.94
C GLU A 44 11.75 10.66 -27.24
N LEU A 45 11.70 11.53 -26.24
CA LEU A 45 10.52 11.84 -25.45
C LEU A 45 9.96 13.19 -25.92
N HIS A 46 8.76 13.17 -26.48
CA HIS A 46 8.05 14.37 -26.92
C HIS A 46 7.40 15.10 -25.73
N GLU A 47 6.78 16.24 -26.01
CA GLU A 47 6.20 17.13 -24.98
C GLU A 47 5.21 16.38 -24.07
N GLY A 48 5.43 16.47 -22.76
CA GLY A 48 4.60 15.82 -21.75
C GLY A 48 4.46 14.30 -21.89
N SER A 49 5.39 13.64 -22.59
CA SER A 49 5.40 12.18 -22.75
C SER A 49 6.02 11.48 -21.54
N GLU A 50 5.65 10.23 -21.32
CA GLU A 50 6.15 9.42 -20.22
C GLU A 50 6.64 8.05 -20.69
N LEU A 51 7.89 7.72 -20.34
CA LEU A 51 8.44 6.38 -20.50
C LEU A 51 8.42 5.67 -19.14
N SER A 52 7.58 4.63 -19.01
CA SER A 52 7.52 3.79 -17.82
C SER A 52 8.42 2.56 -18.01
N LEU A 53 9.39 2.41 -17.12
CA LEU A 53 10.35 1.31 -17.10
C LEU A 53 10.08 0.43 -15.88
N PRO A 54 10.16 -0.91 -15.97
CA PRO A 54 10.19 -1.75 -14.78
C PRO A 54 11.50 -1.55 -14.03
N GLU A 55 11.64 -2.21 -12.89
CA GLU A 55 12.88 -2.11 -12.13
C GLU A 55 14.03 -2.80 -12.89
N PHE A 56 15.04 -2.00 -13.25
CA PHE A 56 16.29 -2.45 -13.85
C PHE A 56 17.44 -2.02 -12.96
N LYS A 57 18.55 -2.77 -13.03
CA LYS A 57 19.80 -2.38 -12.36
C LYS A 57 20.48 -1.25 -13.12
N SER A 58 20.55 -1.36 -14.44
CA SER A 58 21.28 -0.41 -15.29
C SER A 58 20.55 -0.10 -16.60
N ILE A 59 20.61 1.18 -17.01
CA ILE A 59 20.01 1.65 -18.26
C ILE A 59 21.02 2.50 -19.02
N HIS A 60 21.38 2.05 -20.22
CA HIS A 60 22.40 2.66 -21.07
C HIS A 60 21.72 3.39 -22.23
N ILE A 61 21.97 4.69 -22.36
CA ILE A 61 21.33 5.55 -23.35
C ILE A 61 22.42 6.32 -24.09
N LEU A 62 22.56 6.08 -25.40
CA LEU A 62 23.51 6.84 -26.19
C LEU A 62 23.04 8.29 -26.39
N ASN A 63 21.78 8.49 -26.75
CA ASN A 63 21.19 9.82 -26.95
C ASN A 63 19.83 9.91 -26.24
N LEU A 64 19.71 10.78 -25.25
CA LEU A 64 18.45 11.09 -24.60
C LEU A 64 17.98 12.47 -25.06
N ILE A 65 16.86 12.50 -25.78
CA ILE A 65 16.25 13.72 -26.31
C ILE A 65 14.91 13.88 -25.61
N ALA A 66 14.78 14.88 -24.75
CA ALA A 66 13.59 15.11 -23.94
C ALA A 66 13.03 16.50 -24.18
N LYS A 67 11.78 16.58 -24.66
CA LYS A 67 11.04 17.84 -24.80
C LYS A 67 10.39 18.24 -23.48
N ASP A 68 9.85 19.46 -23.43
CA ASP A 68 9.30 20.03 -22.22
C ASP A 68 8.26 19.12 -21.55
N GLY A 69 8.44 18.89 -20.26
CA GLY A 69 7.56 18.04 -19.46
C GLY A 69 7.73 16.53 -19.68
N ALA A 70 8.71 16.09 -20.47
CA ALA A 70 9.02 14.67 -20.64
C ALA A 70 9.51 14.01 -19.35
N ARG A 71 9.06 12.78 -19.11
CA ARG A 71 9.35 12.02 -17.88
C ARG A 71 9.78 10.59 -18.18
N ILE A 72 10.65 10.07 -17.32
CA ILE A 72 10.96 8.64 -17.21
C ILE A 72 10.51 8.21 -15.82
N SER A 73 9.55 7.29 -15.73
CA SER A 73 9.07 6.74 -14.47
C SER A 73 9.56 5.31 -14.30
N ILE A 74 10.01 4.96 -13.10
CA ILE A 74 10.52 3.64 -12.78
C ILE A 74 9.51 2.96 -11.86
N ALA A 75 8.96 1.85 -12.31
CA ALA A 75 7.98 1.08 -11.56
C ALA A 75 8.65 0.46 -10.33
N ASN A 76 7.98 0.54 -9.18
CA ASN A 76 8.43 -0.10 -7.95
C ASN A 76 7.96 -1.57 -7.92
N GLN A 77 8.71 -2.41 -7.19
CA GLN A 77 8.48 -3.87 -7.08
C GLN A 77 7.10 -4.29 -6.56
N SER A 78 6.36 -3.40 -5.91
CA SER A 78 4.93 -3.58 -5.58
C SER A 78 4.52 -2.38 -4.73
N SER A 79 3.50 -1.64 -5.14
CA SER A 79 2.63 -1.04 -4.13
C SER A 79 2.03 -2.19 -3.31
N GLY A 80 1.94 -2.08 -1.99
CA GLY A 80 1.13 -3.03 -1.22
C GLY A 80 -0.25 -3.02 -1.87
N SER A 81 -0.61 -4.08 -2.58
CA SER A 81 -1.82 -4.06 -3.40
C SER A 81 -3.00 -3.81 -2.47
N ASP A 82 -3.93 -2.94 -2.87
CA ASP A 82 -5.17 -2.63 -2.11
C ASP A 82 -6.00 -3.87 -1.68
N ALA A 83 -5.63 -5.06 -2.16
CA ALA A 83 -6.28 -6.33 -1.89
C ALA A 83 -5.95 -6.94 -0.51
N GLU A 84 -4.81 -6.61 0.10
CA GLU A 84 -4.41 -7.15 1.41
C GLU A 84 -4.18 -6.01 2.42
N SER A 85 -4.85 -6.08 3.56
CA SER A 85 -4.84 -5.05 4.61
C SER A 85 -3.54 -5.11 5.43
N GLY A 86 -2.98 -3.94 5.77
CA GLY A 86 -1.78 -3.84 6.60
C GLY A 86 -0.48 -4.32 5.96
N VAL A 87 -0.43 -4.36 4.62
CA VAL A 87 0.74 -4.79 3.85
C VAL A 87 1.67 -3.61 3.61
N ASP A 88 2.96 -3.83 3.86
CA ASP A 88 4.00 -2.85 3.60
C ASP A 88 4.14 -2.57 2.09
N GLY A 89 4.37 -1.31 1.73
CA GLY A 89 4.74 -0.93 0.38
C GLY A 89 6.16 -1.40 0.04
N GLY A 90 6.37 -1.83 -1.20
CA GLY A 90 7.67 -2.25 -1.70
C GLY A 90 8.64 -1.08 -1.81
N ASN A 91 9.94 -1.34 -1.68
CA ASN A 91 10.94 -0.29 -1.83
C ASN A 91 11.02 0.20 -3.29
N GLY A 92 11.50 1.43 -3.43
CA GLY A 92 11.76 2.07 -4.70
C GLY A 92 13.00 1.51 -5.38
N ALA A 93 13.06 1.75 -6.68
CA ALA A 93 14.08 1.17 -7.55
C ALA A 93 15.52 1.55 -7.15
N GLN A 94 16.44 0.61 -7.34
CA GLN A 94 17.88 0.86 -7.31
C GLN A 94 18.43 0.79 -8.73
N VAL A 95 18.72 1.94 -9.31
CA VAL A 95 18.97 2.05 -10.75
C VAL A 95 20.07 3.05 -11.08
N THR A 96 20.92 2.66 -12.04
CA THR A 96 21.98 3.51 -12.59
C THR A 96 21.72 3.80 -14.06
N PHE A 97 21.61 5.09 -14.40
CA PHE A 97 21.54 5.57 -15.77
C PHE A 97 22.92 5.97 -16.29
N PHE A 98 23.25 5.49 -17.48
CA PHE A 98 24.41 5.92 -18.26
C PHE A 98 23.92 6.66 -19.50
N VAL A 99 24.05 7.99 -19.53
CA VAL A 99 23.59 8.85 -20.63
C VAL A 99 24.77 9.50 -21.35
N ARG A 100 25.08 9.08 -22.58
CA ARG A 100 26.23 9.66 -23.31
C ARG A 100 25.95 11.09 -23.75
N HIS A 101 24.77 11.37 -24.28
CA HIS A 101 24.40 12.71 -24.72
C HIS A 101 22.96 13.06 -24.33
N LEU A 102 22.78 14.23 -23.72
CA LEU A 102 21.48 14.76 -23.31
C LEU A 102 21.10 16.05 -24.07
N ALA A 103 19.93 16.04 -24.70
CA ALA A 103 19.30 17.20 -25.32
C ALA A 103 17.92 17.47 -24.70
N GLY A 104 17.72 18.66 -24.15
CA GLY A 104 16.50 19.09 -23.47
C GLY A 104 16.41 18.66 -22.00
N ASN A 105 15.20 18.76 -21.44
CA ASN A 105 14.95 18.62 -20.00
C ASN A 105 14.20 17.32 -19.72
N VAL A 106 14.73 16.49 -18.83
CA VAL A 106 14.10 15.24 -18.43
C VAL A 106 13.89 15.19 -16.92
N VAL A 107 12.74 14.67 -16.52
CA VAL A 107 12.48 14.29 -15.12
C VAL A 107 12.55 12.77 -15.02
N ILE A 108 13.35 12.25 -14.09
CA ILE A 108 13.41 10.83 -13.75
C ILE A 108 12.74 10.65 -12.40
N GLU A 109 11.72 9.80 -12.32
CA GLU A 109 10.92 9.58 -11.11
C GLU A 109 11.01 8.12 -10.66
N ALA A 110 11.36 7.92 -9.38
CA ALA A 110 11.29 6.65 -8.68
C ALA A 110 10.57 6.87 -7.33
N ARG A 111 9.71 5.93 -6.88
CA ARG A 111 8.81 6.25 -5.75
C ARG A 111 8.73 5.33 -4.53
N GLY A 112 9.06 4.05 -4.48
CA GLY A 112 8.58 3.25 -3.34
C GLY A 112 7.04 3.16 -3.22
N GLY A 113 6.55 2.03 -2.77
CA GLY A 113 5.13 1.70 -2.68
C GLY A 113 4.46 2.32 -1.47
N ASP A 114 3.19 2.69 -1.59
CA ASP A 114 2.37 3.02 -0.42
C ASP A 114 2.06 1.73 0.36
N GLY A 115 2.04 1.84 1.69
CA GLY A 115 1.53 0.78 2.57
C GLY A 115 0.01 0.79 2.59
N SER A 116 -0.61 -0.39 2.67
CA SER A 116 -2.06 -0.51 2.63
C SER A 116 -2.70 -0.24 4.00
N ASP A 117 -3.95 0.24 3.99
CA ASP A 117 -4.71 0.46 5.21
C ASP A 117 -4.98 -0.85 5.96
N GLY A 118 -4.98 -0.75 7.29
CA GLY A 118 -5.42 -1.82 8.18
C GLY A 118 -6.94 -1.97 8.17
N ARG A 119 -7.43 -3.20 8.27
CA ARG A 119 -8.85 -3.50 8.29
C ARG A 119 -9.52 -3.08 9.60
N ASP A 120 -10.73 -2.55 9.52
CA ASP A 120 -11.57 -2.31 10.69
C ASP A 120 -11.96 -3.63 11.39
N GLY A 121 -11.92 -3.61 12.72
CA GLY A 121 -12.40 -4.71 13.55
C GLY A 121 -13.92 -4.85 13.49
N ARG A 122 -14.41 -6.09 13.45
CA ARG A 122 -15.85 -6.37 13.48
C ARG A 122 -16.45 -6.05 14.85
N SER A 123 -17.65 -5.48 14.86
CA SER A 123 -18.40 -5.29 16.10
C SER A 123 -18.94 -6.62 16.64
N GLY A 124 -18.91 -6.78 17.95
CA GLY A 124 -19.45 -7.95 18.65
C GLY A 124 -20.98 -7.98 18.59
N GLN A 125 -21.54 -9.19 18.57
CA GLN A 125 -22.99 -9.37 18.55
C GLN A 125 -23.62 -9.10 19.92
N GLN A 126 -24.87 -8.66 19.90
CA GLN A 126 -25.65 -8.49 21.11
C GLN A 126 -25.88 -9.83 21.80
N GLY A 127 -25.77 -9.84 23.14
CA GLY A 127 -26.17 -10.97 23.96
C GLY A 127 -27.68 -11.20 23.91
N THR A 128 -28.10 -12.46 23.94
CA THR A 128 -29.53 -12.82 23.93
C THR A 128 -30.22 -12.45 25.23
N ASP A 129 -31.47 -11.99 25.12
CA ASP A 129 -32.30 -11.69 26.28
C ASP A 129 -32.61 -12.95 27.09
N GLY A 130 -32.69 -12.78 28.41
CA GLY A 130 -33.02 -13.82 29.36
C GLY A 130 -34.50 -14.23 29.27
N ILE A 131 -34.76 -15.51 29.52
CA ILE A 131 -36.10 -16.07 29.44
C ILE A 131 -36.93 -15.67 30.68
N LYS A 132 -38.21 -15.38 30.47
CA LYS A 132 -39.16 -15.10 31.56
C LYS A 132 -39.20 -16.28 32.56
N GLY A 133 -39.20 -15.95 33.85
CA GLY A 133 -39.38 -16.92 34.93
C GLY A 133 -40.76 -17.56 34.89
N GLN A 134 -40.83 -18.82 35.33
CA GLN A 134 -42.11 -19.55 35.35
C GLN A 134 -43.06 -18.95 36.39
N ASP A 135 -44.33 -18.79 36.00
CA ASP A 135 -45.39 -18.40 36.92
C ASP A 135 -45.60 -19.54 37.95
N ALA A 136 -45.95 -19.19 39.18
CA ALA A 136 -46.33 -20.16 40.19
C ALA A 136 -47.59 -20.92 39.77
N PRO A 137 -47.79 -22.16 40.25
CA PRO A 137 -49.05 -22.87 40.06
C PRO A 137 -50.21 -21.98 40.50
N HIS A 138 -51.30 -21.95 39.73
CA HIS A 138 -52.46 -21.14 40.08
C HIS A 138 -53.77 -21.80 39.65
N ILE A 139 -54.84 -21.44 40.34
CA ILE A 139 -56.21 -21.72 39.92
C ILE A 139 -56.81 -20.42 39.40
N SER A 140 -57.35 -20.46 38.19
CA SER A 140 -58.15 -19.38 37.62
C SER A 140 -59.64 -19.68 37.86
N ILE A 141 -60.35 -18.78 38.53
CA ILE A 141 -61.80 -18.89 38.71
C ILE A 141 -62.48 -17.84 37.82
N PRO A 142 -63.23 -18.25 36.77
CA PRO A 142 -64.00 -17.32 35.95
C PRO A 142 -65.29 -16.88 36.69
N PHE A 143 -65.71 -15.63 36.50
CA PHE A 143 -66.98 -15.12 37.02
C PHE A 143 -67.76 -14.45 35.89
N PHE A 144 -68.96 -14.98 35.57
CA PHE A 144 -69.85 -14.50 34.49
C PHE A 144 -69.14 -14.22 33.14
N GLY A 145 -68.30 -15.15 32.67
CA GLY A 145 -67.63 -15.03 31.36
C GLY A 145 -66.42 -14.09 31.33
N PHE A 146 -66.10 -13.41 32.44
CA PHE A 146 -64.89 -12.60 32.59
C PHE A 146 -63.89 -13.26 33.56
N ARG A 147 -62.61 -13.21 33.21
CA ARG A 147 -61.52 -13.86 33.96
C ARG A 147 -61.05 -12.90 35.07
N LEU A 148 -61.51 -13.08 36.31
CA LEU A 148 -61.33 -12.06 37.36
C LEU A 148 -60.33 -12.41 38.49
N PHE A 149 -60.09 -13.68 38.82
CA PHE A 149 -59.15 -14.00 39.92
C PHE A 149 -58.22 -15.18 39.62
N ASN A 150 -56.91 -14.93 39.71
CA ASN A 150 -55.86 -15.96 39.75
C ASN A 150 -55.36 -16.09 41.18
N PHE A 151 -55.56 -17.25 41.79
CA PHE A 151 -54.99 -17.58 43.10
C PHE A 151 -53.70 -18.35 42.89
N PHE A 152 -52.57 -17.70 43.17
CA PHE A 152 -51.25 -18.31 43.03
C PHE A 152 -50.86 -19.08 44.28
N PHE A 153 -50.37 -20.29 44.09
CA PHE A 153 -49.84 -21.19 45.11
C PHE A 153 -48.31 -21.07 45.11
N GLY A 154 -47.81 -20.05 45.80
CA GLY A 154 -46.39 -19.75 45.91
C GLY A 154 -45.94 -18.58 45.04
N ASN A 155 -44.63 -18.28 45.14
CA ASN A 155 -44.01 -17.17 44.44
C ASN A 155 -43.58 -17.59 43.03
N GLY A 156 -43.59 -16.64 42.09
CA GLY A 156 -43.08 -16.91 40.74
C GLY A 156 -41.56 -17.09 40.75
N GLN A 157 -41.05 -17.86 39.78
CA GLN A 157 -39.61 -18.08 39.65
C GLN A 157 -38.90 -16.85 39.10
N ARG A 158 -37.61 -16.72 39.41
CA ARG A 158 -36.77 -15.67 38.82
C ARG A 158 -36.67 -15.87 37.30
N GLY A 159 -36.66 -14.77 36.54
CA GLY A 159 -36.28 -14.84 35.13
C GLY A 159 -34.80 -15.20 34.95
N GLN A 160 -34.47 -15.82 33.83
CA GLN A 160 -33.07 -16.10 33.51
C GLN A 160 -32.36 -14.80 33.18
N SER A 161 -31.06 -14.72 33.48
CA SER A 161 -30.24 -13.57 33.08
C SER A 161 -30.09 -13.53 31.56
N GLY A 162 -29.91 -12.33 31.00
CA GLY A 162 -29.47 -12.20 29.62
C GLY A 162 -28.02 -12.64 29.45
N ALA A 163 -27.66 -13.05 28.24
CA ALA A 163 -26.29 -13.40 27.90
C ALA A 163 -25.42 -12.14 27.76
N THR A 164 -24.12 -12.30 28.01
CA THR A 164 -23.12 -11.26 27.74
C THR A 164 -23.02 -11.00 26.24
N GLY A 165 -22.88 -9.74 25.83
CA GLY A 165 -22.58 -9.39 24.45
C GLY A 165 -21.17 -9.82 24.06
N GLU A 166 -20.95 -10.13 22.78
CA GLU A 166 -19.62 -10.54 22.31
C GLU A 166 -18.67 -9.34 22.30
N ASP A 167 -17.38 -9.59 22.53
CA ASP A 167 -16.36 -8.55 22.39
C ASP A 167 -16.23 -8.12 20.92
N GLY A 168 -15.90 -6.86 20.69
CA GLY A 168 -15.52 -6.37 19.36
C GLY A 168 -14.10 -6.80 19.02
N GLU A 169 -13.84 -7.06 17.74
CA GLU A 169 -12.52 -7.40 17.24
C GLU A 169 -11.62 -6.15 17.18
N ASN A 170 -10.30 -6.36 17.24
CA ASN A 170 -9.34 -5.28 17.02
C ASN A 170 -9.31 -4.90 15.54
N GLY A 171 -8.99 -3.63 15.25
CA GLY A 171 -8.54 -3.25 13.91
C GLY A 171 -7.13 -3.76 13.65
N GLU A 172 -6.83 -4.01 12.38
CA GLU A 172 -5.48 -4.37 11.92
C GLU A 172 -4.61 -3.11 11.78
N ASP A 173 -3.30 -3.26 11.94
CA ASP A 173 -2.35 -2.16 11.73
C ASP A 173 -2.26 -1.80 10.23
N GLY A 174 -1.93 -0.55 9.92
CA GLY A 174 -1.62 -0.12 8.56
C GLY A 174 -0.19 -0.49 8.18
N GLY A 175 0.03 -0.77 6.90
CA GLY A 175 1.33 -1.09 6.34
C GLY A 175 2.26 0.12 6.30
N ARG A 176 3.57 -0.13 6.37
CA ARG A 176 4.60 0.91 6.18
C ARG A 176 4.68 1.32 4.72
N GLY A 177 5.02 2.58 4.46
CA GLY A 177 5.43 3.00 3.12
C GLY A 177 6.82 2.46 2.80
N GLY A 178 7.06 2.11 1.54
CA GLY A 178 8.38 1.70 1.05
C GLY A 178 9.33 2.89 0.91
N ASP A 179 10.63 2.63 1.08
CA ASP A 179 11.67 3.63 0.90
C ASP A 179 11.78 4.05 -0.57
N GLY A 180 12.26 5.26 -0.88
CA GLY A 180 12.29 5.77 -2.26
C GLY A 180 13.31 5.11 -3.19
N GLY A 181 14.27 4.35 -2.64
CA GLY A 181 15.31 3.67 -3.40
C GLY A 181 16.52 4.57 -3.70
N GLN A 182 17.19 4.32 -4.82
CA GLN A 182 18.37 5.07 -5.21
C GLN A 182 18.45 5.20 -6.73
N VAL A 183 18.62 6.43 -7.19
CA VAL A 183 18.82 6.73 -8.61
C VAL A 183 20.17 7.42 -8.80
N ARG A 184 21.03 6.79 -9.60
CA ARG A 184 22.31 7.36 -10.01
C ARG A 184 22.29 7.67 -11.50
N VAL A 185 22.83 8.82 -11.89
CA VAL A 185 22.91 9.24 -13.30
C VAL A 185 24.33 9.67 -13.61
N TYR A 186 24.98 8.96 -14.52
CA TYR A 186 26.25 9.37 -15.13
C TYR A 186 25.97 9.89 -16.52
N TYR A 187 26.38 11.13 -16.81
CA TYR A 187 26.27 11.69 -18.16
C TYR A 187 27.60 12.23 -18.69
N GLN A 188 27.84 12.03 -19.99
CA GLN A 188 29.10 12.48 -20.61
C GLN A 188 28.99 13.93 -21.14
N SER A 189 27.89 14.25 -21.81
CA SER A 189 27.69 15.57 -22.43
C SER A 189 26.22 15.97 -22.42
N LYS A 190 25.95 17.27 -22.37
CA LYS A 190 24.60 17.84 -22.49
C LYS A 190 24.62 19.14 -23.29
N GLU A 191 23.50 19.48 -23.94
CA GLU A 191 23.32 20.81 -24.53
C GLU A 191 23.23 21.90 -23.44
N GLU A 192 23.49 23.16 -23.82
CA GLU A 192 23.65 24.28 -22.89
C GLU A 192 22.45 24.51 -21.97
N PHE A 193 21.23 24.27 -22.47
CA PHE A 193 19.97 24.49 -21.74
C PHE A 193 19.27 23.18 -21.33
N SER A 194 20.00 22.05 -21.37
CA SER A 194 19.50 20.76 -20.93
C SER A 194 19.68 20.57 -19.43
N ASP A 195 18.73 19.91 -18.78
CA ASP A 195 18.83 19.54 -17.37
C ASP A 195 18.23 18.17 -17.06
N ILE A 196 18.72 17.56 -15.98
CA ILE A 196 18.22 16.30 -15.44
C ILE A 196 17.71 16.59 -14.04
N VAL A 197 16.42 16.43 -13.84
CA VAL A 197 15.79 16.46 -12.52
C VAL A 197 15.49 15.02 -12.13
N VAL A 198 15.86 14.64 -10.91
CA VAL A 198 15.56 13.30 -10.39
C VAL A 198 14.74 13.46 -9.12
N ASP A 199 13.57 12.83 -9.08
CA ASP A 199 12.70 12.76 -7.91
C ASP A 199 12.66 11.32 -7.39
N VAL A 200 13.16 11.14 -6.16
CA VAL A 200 13.20 9.84 -5.47
C VAL A 200 12.41 9.98 -4.17
N SER A 201 11.10 9.91 -4.33
CA SER A 201 10.14 10.08 -3.24
C SER A 201 9.91 8.76 -2.49
N ALA A 202 9.37 8.83 -1.28
CA ALA A 202 9.01 7.65 -0.50
C ALA A 202 7.52 7.32 -0.60
N GLY A 203 7.19 6.08 -0.26
CA GLY A 203 5.83 5.63 -0.03
C GLY A 203 5.21 6.22 1.24
N GLN A 204 3.90 6.42 1.20
CA GLN A 204 3.08 6.81 2.34
C GLN A 204 2.72 5.61 3.20
N ALA A 205 2.46 5.86 4.48
CA ALA A 205 1.96 4.86 5.40
C ALA A 205 0.46 4.59 5.20
N GLY A 206 0.05 3.34 5.40
CA GLY A 206 -1.34 2.98 5.58
C GLY A 206 -1.88 3.42 6.94
N VAL A 207 -3.17 3.72 7.00
CA VAL A 207 -3.88 4.07 8.23
C VAL A 207 -4.25 2.79 8.98
N GLY A 208 -4.18 2.81 10.32
CA GLY A 208 -4.63 1.68 11.13
C GLY A 208 -6.16 1.55 11.13
N GLY A 209 -6.66 0.32 11.14
CA GLY A 209 -8.08 0.01 11.18
C GLY A 209 -8.74 0.43 12.50
N ARG A 210 -10.02 0.76 12.46
CA ARG A 210 -10.79 1.12 13.64
C ARG A 210 -11.10 -0.10 14.50
N ALA A 211 -11.30 0.11 15.79
CA ALA A 211 -11.77 -0.93 16.69
C ALA A 211 -13.22 -1.33 16.40
N GLY A 212 -13.52 -2.62 16.49
CA GLY A 212 -14.88 -3.13 16.61
C GLY A 212 -15.49 -2.76 17.97
N MET A 213 -16.76 -2.35 17.98
CA MET A 213 -17.46 -2.09 19.24
C MET A 213 -17.89 -3.40 19.88
N GLY A 214 -17.84 -3.47 21.21
CA GLY A 214 -18.42 -4.60 21.95
C GLY A 214 -19.93 -4.63 21.83
N GLY A 215 -20.48 -5.83 21.73
CA GLY A 215 -21.92 -6.07 21.69
C GLY A 215 -22.58 -5.72 23.02
N LEU A 216 -23.81 -5.21 22.98
CA LEU A 216 -24.57 -4.96 24.20
C LEU A 216 -24.96 -6.28 24.87
N GLY A 217 -25.00 -6.31 26.20
CA GLY A 217 -25.55 -7.44 26.93
C GLY A 217 -27.06 -7.60 26.72
N GLY A 218 -27.55 -8.84 26.81
CA GLY A 218 -28.97 -9.14 26.74
C GLY A 218 -29.70 -8.69 28.01
N ASN A 219 -30.96 -8.26 27.88
CA ASN A 219 -31.79 -7.91 29.02
C ASN A 219 -32.07 -9.13 29.90
N GLY A 220 -32.20 -8.94 31.21
CA GLY A 220 -32.64 -10.00 32.09
C GLY A 220 -34.13 -10.33 31.92
N GLY A 221 -34.48 -11.61 31.94
CA GLY A 221 -35.86 -12.09 31.80
C GLY A 221 -36.74 -11.63 32.96
N ILE A 222 -37.99 -11.29 32.67
CA ILE A 222 -38.95 -10.86 33.69
C ILE A 222 -39.28 -12.04 34.62
N GLY A 223 -39.36 -11.80 35.93
CA GLY A 223 -39.75 -12.86 36.86
C GLY A 223 -41.21 -13.31 36.69
N GLY A 224 -41.47 -14.58 36.99
CA GLY A 224 -42.80 -15.19 36.92
C GLY A 224 -43.79 -14.58 37.91
N ARG A 225 -45.08 -14.68 37.61
CA ARG A 225 -46.15 -14.22 38.51
C ARG A 225 -46.40 -15.25 39.61
N GLY A 226 -46.72 -14.78 40.82
CA GLY A 226 -47.04 -15.61 41.98
C GLY A 226 -47.68 -14.76 43.07
N SER A 227 -47.80 -15.29 44.29
CA SER A 227 -48.19 -14.51 45.47
C SER A 227 -47.29 -13.31 45.68
N SER A 228 -45.99 -13.47 45.38
CA SER A 228 -45.11 -12.39 44.96
C SER A 228 -44.56 -12.70 43.56
N ARG A 229 -44.29 -11.65 42.78
CA ARG A 229 -43.57 -11.81 41.51
C ARG A 229 -42.14 -12.30 41.79
N GLY A 230 -41.66 -13.22 40.97
CA GLY A 230 -40.25 -13.59 40.96
C GLY A 230 -39.37 -12.38 40.62
N PRO A 231 -38.12 -12.33 41.09
CA PRO A 231 -37.20 -11.27 40.68
C PRO A 231 -36.93 -11.32 39.17
N GLN A 232 -36.54 -10.19 38.59
CA GLN A 232 -36.00 -10.16 37.23
C GLN A 232 -34.64 -10.88 37.20
N GLY A 233 -34.32 -11.51 36.07
CA GLY A 233 -32.96 -11.94 35.76
C GLY A 233 -32.01 -10.74 35.67
N PHE A 234 -30.70 -10.98 35.76
CA PHE A 234 -29.73 -9.91 35.59
C PHE A 234 -29.55 -9.60 34.10
N MET A 235 -29.27 -8.34 33.78
CA MET A 235 -28.79 -7.97 32.45
C MET A 235 -27.40 -8.59 32.23
N GLY A 236 -27.15 -9.10 31.03
CA GLY A 236 -25.84 -9.54 30.60
C GLY A 236 -24.85 -8.37 30.58
N ALA A 237 -23.57 -8.65 30.75
CA ALA A 237 -22.56 -7.61 30.58
C ALA A 237 -22.44 -7.21 29.10
N ASN A 238 -22.00 -5.99 28.83
CA ASN A 238 -21.57 -5.63 27.49
C ASN A 238 -20.23 -6.32 27.18
N GLY A 239 -20.05 -6.68 25.92
CA GLY A 239 -18.75 -7.01 25.38
C GLY A 239 -17.81 -5.80 25.44
N LYS A 240 -16.52 -6.07 25.44
CA LYS A 240 -15.48 -5.05 25.39
C LYS A 240 -15.29 -4.57 23.96
N ASN A 241 -14.94 -3.30 23.81
CA ASN A 241 -14.47 -2.80 22.53
C ASN A 241 -13.10 -3.42 22.22
N GLY A 242 -12.87 -3.65 20.92
CA GLY A 242 -11.54 -3.93 20.41
C GLY A 242 -10.61 -2.73 20.54
N ARG A 243 -9.39 -2.90 20.07
CA ARG A 243 -8.37 -1.85 19.99
C ARG A 243 -8.23 -1.39 18.54
N PRO A 244 -8.01 -0.09 18.29
CA PRO A 244 -7.66 0.37 16.96
C PRO A 244 -6.28 -0.16 16.58
N GLY A 245 -6.10 -0.42 15.29
CA GLY A 245 -4.80 -0.64 14.69
C GLY A 245 -3.95 0.61 14.72
N ARG A 246 -2.64 0.43 14.65
CA ARG A 246 -1.66 1.50 14.56
C ARG A 246 -1.50 1.91 13.10
N PRO A 247 -1.33 3.21 12.82
CA PRO A 247 -0.85 3.63 11.51
C PRO A 247 0.52 3.03 11.21
N GLY A 248 0.79 2.79 9.94
CA GLY A 248 2.12 2.45 9.46
C GLY A 248 3.09 3.62 9.62
N VAL A 249 4.33 3.40 9.20
CA VAL A 249 5.38 4.43 9.18
C VAL A 249 5.65 4.80 7.72
N PRO A 250 5.72 6.09 7.35
CA PRO A 250 6.10 6.48 6.00
C PRO A 250 7.50 5.97 5.66
N GLY A 251 7.74 5.71 4.38
CA GLY A 251 9.07 5.35 3.91
C GLY A 251 10.05 6.52 4.05
N THR A 252 11.33 6.21 3.91
CA THR A 252 12.39 7.21 3.85
C THR A 252 12.59 7.69 2.41
N PRO A 253 12.79 9.00 2.18
CA PRO A 253 13.17 9.50 0.86
C PRO A 253 14.44 8.81 0.37
N GLY A 254 14.51 8.56 -0.93
CA GLY A 254 15.67 7.87 -1.50
C GLY A 254 16.82 8.80 -1.85
N ASP A 255 17.90 8.20 -2.32
CA ASP A 255 19.14 8.91 -2.64
C ASP A 255 19.23 9.25 -4.14
N VAL A 256 19.65 10.47 -4.43
CA VAL A 256 19.93 10.94 -5.79
C VAL A 256 21.41 11.24 -5.93
N SER A 257 22.01 10.78 -7.02
CA SER A 257 23.37 11.19 -7.40
C SER A 257 23.47 11.43 -8.90
N ILE A 258 23.92 12.61 -9.29
CA ILE A 258 24.06 13.01 -10.70
C ILE A 258 25.50 13.46 -10.93
N TYR A 259 26.18 12.81 -11.87
CA TYR A 259 27.59 13.03 -12.17
C TYR A 259 27.80 13.33 -13.66
N GLN A 260 28.42 14.48 -13.95
CA GLN A 260 29.02 14.68 -15.26
C GLN A 260 30.42 14.04 -15.26
N VAL A 261 30.67 13.16 -16.22
CA VAL A 261 31.95 12.46 -16.35
C VAL A 261 32.54 12.69 -17.73
N ASP A 262 33.87 12.66 -17.85
CA ASP A 262 34.49 12.72 -19.17
C ASP A 262 34.29 11.42 -19.95
N ARG A 263 34.68 11.41 -21.24
CA ARG A 263 34.53 10.24 -22.11
C ARG A 263 35.24 9.00 -21.56
N LYS A 264 36.44 9.18 -21.02
CA LYS A 264 37.28 8.06 -20.59
C LYS A 264 36.68 7.41 -19.35
N LEU A 265 36.29 8.21 -18.37
CA LEU A 265 35.63 7.74 -17.16
C LEU A 265 34.24 7.15 -17.46
N TYR A 266 33.47 7.75 -18.38
CA TYR A 266 32.20 7.20 -18.84
C TYR A 266 32.36 5.80 -19.44
N ASP A 267 33.26 5.65 -20.42
CA ASP A 267 33.51 4.37 -21.09
C ASP A 267 34.09 3.33 -20.09
N CYS A 268 34.75 3.76 -19.02
CA CYS A 268 35.26 2.89 -17.97
C CYS A 268 34.17 2.40 -17.02
N LEU A 269 33.36 3.31 -16.48
CA LEU A 269 32.24 2.98 -15.59
C LEU A 269 31.23 2.07 -16.31
N LEU A 270 30.93 2.37 -17.58
CA LEU A 270 30.07 1.53 -18.41
C LEU A 270 30.62 0.11 -18.54
N LYS A 271 31.94 -0.04 -18.75
CA LYS A 271 32.57 -1.37 -18.83
C LYS A 271 32.59 -2.09 -17.48
N PHE A 272 32.79 -1.36 -16.39
CA PHE A 272 32.82 -1.94 -15.05
C PHE A 272 31.46 -2.50 -14.66
N GLU A 273 30.38 -1.75 -14.92
CA GLU A 273 29.00 -2.21 -14.73
C GLU A 273 28.70 -3.46 -15.57
N LEU A 274 29.05 -3.44 -16.87
CA LEU A 274 28.81 -4.54 -17.80
C LEU A 274 29.57 -5.84 -17.45
N VAL A 275 30.59 -5.79 -16.60
CA VAL A 275 31.33 -6.97 -16.11
C VAL A 275 30.83 -7.43 -14.73
N GLY A 276 29.79 -6.77 -14.19
CA GLY A 276 29.15 -7.09 -12.92
C GLY A 276 29.83 -6.46 -11.70
N GLY A 277 30.66 -5.43 -11.91
CA GLY A 277 31.23 -4.65 -10.82
C GLY A 277 30.24 -3.62 -10.28
N ASP A 278 30.13 -3.50 -8.96
CA ASP A 278 29.30 -2.48 -8.31
C ASP A 278 30.08 -1.15 -8.23
N PRO A 279 29.66 -0.07 -8.94
CA PRO A 279 30.38 1.20 -8.95
C PRO A 279 30.39 1.91 -7.61
N SER A 280 29.63 1.43 -6.62
CA SER A 280 29.68 1.92 -5.24
C SER A 280 30.75 1.26 -4.39
N ASP A 281 31.35 0.15 -4.85
CA ASP A 281 32.53 -0.46 -4.24
C ASP A 281 33.82 0.23 -4.68
N HIS A 282 34.04 1.40 -4.08
CA HIS A 282 35.25 2.21 -4.27
C HIS A 282 36.55 1.52 -3.83
N GLN A 283 36.49 0.31 -3.25
CA GLN A 283 37.68 -0.46 -2.82
C GLN A 283 38.17 -1.48 -3.84
N SER A 284 37.41 -1.76 -4.90
CA SER A 284 37.87 -2.69 -5.93
C SER A 284 39.05 -2.11 -6.72
N GLU A 285 40.07 -2.92 -6.97
CA GLU A 285 41.26 -2.50 -7.75
C GLU A 285 40.88 -2.04 -9.17
N GLU A 286 39.79 -2.57 -9.72
CA GLU A 286 39.24 -2.20 -11.03
C GLU A 286 38.59 -0.81 -11.02
N TRP A 287 37.89 -0.43 -9.95
CA TRP A 287 37.36 0.93 -9.79
C TRP A 287 38.48 1.96 -9.58
N ALA A 288 39.49 1.60 -8.79
CA ALA A 288 40.69 2.42 -8.61
C ALA A 288 41.46 2.62 -9.94
N GLN A 289 41.51 1.59 -10.79
CA GLN A 289 42.06 1.72 -12.15
C GLN A 289 41.21 2.62 -13.05
N CYS A 290 39.87 2.58 -12.94
CA CYS A 290 38.99 3.47 -13.70
C CYS A 290 39.13 4.95 -13.32
N VAL A 291 39.20 5.27 -12.02
CA VAL A 291 39.18 6.66 -11.53
C VAL A 291 40.56 7.32 -11.51
N HIS A 292 41.65 6.55 -11.54
CA HIS A 292 43.01 7.08 -11.56
C HIS A 292 43.70 7.04 -12.94
N SER A 293 42.98 6.65 -14.00
CA SER A 293 43.50 6.61 -15.37
C SER A 293 43.11 7.84 -16.18
#